data_AF-A0A7Z2K2P2-F1
#
_entry.id   AF-A0A7Z2K2P2-F1
#
_cell.length_a   1.000
_cell.length_b   1.000
_cell.length_c   1.000
_cell.angle_alpha   90.00
_cell.angle_beta   90.00
_cell.angle_gamma   90.00
#
_symmetry.space_group_name_H-M   'P 1'
#
loop_
_entity.id
_entity.type
_entity.pdbx_description
1 polymer ?
#
loop_
_entity_poly.entity_id
_entity_poly.type
_entity_poly.pdbx_seq_one_letter_code
_entity_poly.pdbx_strand_id
1 'polypeptide(L)'
;MSDILWITYLGILGAPAIGFLLKGKYKTIPMKVDFIVSCMTWTGLFGYVTSISIGPALLWKIVFVVGIVWDLLFVIYIDQSDEAIEGWSEKTVKATTVVFSILMLLPLYYGLFRYAF
;
A
#
# COMPACT_ATOMS: atom_id res chain seq x y z
N MET A 1 -16.82 17.04 -1.17
CA MET A 1 -16.91 16.14 -2.36
C MET A 1 -15.62 15.33 -2.55
N SER A 2 -14.45 15.88 -2.17
CA SER A 2 -13.16 15.16 -2.03
C SER A 2 -13.20 13.95 -1.11
N ASP A 3 -14.00 13.99 -0.04
CA ASP A 3 -13.88 13.03 1.06
C ASP A 3 -14.42 11.65 0.70
N ILE A 4 -15.44 11.57 -0.17
CA ILE A 4 -16.02 10.28 -0.56
C ILE A 4 -15.02 9.44 -1.36
N LEU A 5 -14.24 10.06 -2.26
CA LEU A 5 -13.23 9.36 -3.05
C LEU A 5 -12.08 8.85 -2.16
N TRP A 6 -11.64 9.66 -1.21
CA TRP A 6 -10.63 9.27 -0.23
C TRP A 6 -11.11 8.13 0.68
N ILE A 7 -12.35 8.21 1.17
CA ILE A 7 -12.96 7.16 2.01
C ILE A 7 -13.11 5.86 1.22
N THR A 8 -13.60 5.93 -0.03
CA THR A 8 -13.70 4.75 -0.91
C THR A 8 -12.33 4.14 -1.17
N TYR A 9 -11.34 4.97 -1.50
CA TYR A 9 -9.96 4.52 -1.74
C TYR A 9 -9.35 3.85 -0.50
N LEU A 10 -9.56 4.42 0.68
CA LEU A 10 -9.09 3.87 1.95
C LEU A 10 -9.70 2.48 2.23
N GLY A 11 -10.99 2.30 1.90
CA GLY A 11 -11.66 0.99 1.95
C GLY A 11 -11.09 -0.02 0.94
N ILE A 12 -10.81 0.41 -0.30
CA ILE A 12 -10.21 -0.43 -1.33
C ILE A 12 -8.82 -0.92 -0.91
N LEU A 13 -7.97 -0.06 -0.35
CA LEU A 13 -6.62 -0.44 0.08
C LEU A 13 -6.61 -1.42 1.25
N GLY A 14 -7.60 -1.36 2.15
CA GLY A 14 -7.67 -2.26 3.31
C GLY A 14 -8.10 -3.69 2.93
N ALA A 15 -8.91 -3.85 1.88
CA ALA A 15 -9.49 -5.15 1.52
C ALA A 15 -8.44 -6.21 1.12
N PRO A 16 -7.40 -5.93 0.31
CA PRO A 16 -6.33 -6.87 0.01
C PRO A 16 -5.58 -7.34 1.26
N ALA A 17 -5.26 -6.43 2.18
CA ALA A 17 -4.52 -6.75 3.40
C ALA A 17 -5.29 -7.75 4.28
N ILE A 18 -6.61 -7.55 4.43
CA ILE A 18 -7.51 -8.47 5.13
C ILE A 18 -7.61 -9.80 4.38
N GLY A 19 -7.78 -9.77 3.05
CA GLY A 19 -7.85 -10.99 2.24
C GLY A 19 -6.61 -11.86 2.34
N PHE A 20 -5.42 -11.25 2.35
CA PHE A 20 -4.15 -11.94 2.56
C PHE A 20 -3.97 -12.48 3.98
N LEU A 21 -4.48 -11.75 4.98
CA LEU A 21 -4.49 -12.21 6.36
C LEU A 21 -5.34 -13.48 6.51
N LEU A 22 -6.57 -13.46 5.98
CA LEU A 22 -7.50 -14.58 6.02
C LEU A 22 -6.99 -15.81 5.26
N LYS A 23 -6.29 -15.61 4.14
CA LYS A 23 -5.65 -16.68 3.36
C LYS A 23 -4.33 -17.17 3.97
N GLY A 24 -3.87 -16.56 5.08
CA GLY A 24 -2.61 -16.91 5.73
C GLY A 24 -1.39 -16.74 4.83
N LYS A 25 -1.40 -15.75 3.93
CA LYS A 25 -0.31 -15.52 2.95
C LYS A 25 0.95 -14.89 3.57
N TYR A 26 0.87 -14.32 4.77
CA TYR A 26 2.00 -13.70 5.50
C TYR A 26 2.92 -14.71 6.19
N LYS A 27 3.43 -15.70 5.44
CA LYS A 27 4.29 -16.78 5.99
C LYS A 27 5.75 -16.38 6.06
N THR A 28 6.23 -15.65 5.06
CA THR A 28 7.64 -15.26 4.93
C THR A 28 7.91 -13.94 5.66
N ILE A 29 9.18 -13.72 6.03
CA ILE A 29 9.60 -12.47 6.69
C ILE A 29 9.28 -11.24 5.83
N PRO A 30 9.59 -11.20 4.51
CA PRO A 30 9.26 -10.04 3.68
C PRO A 30 7.76 -9.72 3.66
N MET A 31 6.90 -10.73 3.56
CA MET A 31 5.44 -10.53 3.58
C MET A 31 4.95 -9.96 4.93
N LYS A 32 5.56 -10.35 6.05
CA LYS A 32 5.21 -9.80 7.37
C LYS A 32 5.65 -8.35 7.51
N VAL A 33 6.83 -7.99 7.00
CA VAL A 33 7.31 -6.60 6.99
C VAL A 33 6.40 -5.75 6.11
N ASP A 34 6.04 -6.26 4.93
CA ASP A 34 5.11 -5.60 4.01
C ASP A 34 3.75 -5.32 4.65
N PHE A 35 3.20 -6.28 5.39
CA PHE A 35 1.98 -6.07 6.15
C PHE A 35 2.10 -4.94 7.18
N ILE A 36 3.22 -4.87 7.91
CA ILE A 36 3.44 -3.82 8.91
C ILE A 36 3.56 -2.46 8.23
N VAL A 37 4.35 -2.36 7.15
CA VAL A 37 4.50 -1.12 6.38
C VAL A 37 3.15 -0.66 5.84
N SER A 38 2.38 -1.57 5.24
CA SER A 38 1.02 -1.31 4.74
C SER A 38 0.08 -0.81 5.83
N CYS A 39 0.10 -1.42 7.03
CA CYS A 39 -0.70 -0.95 8.16
C CYS A 39 -0.30 0.47 8.60
N MET A 40 0.99 0.78 8.62
CA MET A 40 1.49 2.10 8.99
C MET A 40 1.11 3.16 7.96
N THR A 41 1.36 2.92 6.67
CA THR A 41 1.02 3.88 5.60
C THR A 41 -0.50 4.09 5.49
N TRP A 42 -1.28 3.02 5.62
CA TRP A 42 -2.74 3.10 5.66
C TRP A 42 -3.25 3.88 6.88
N THR A 43 -2.65 3.71 8.06
CA THR A 43 -3.03 4.47 9.26
C THR A 43 -2.70 5.96 9.11
N GLY A 44 -1.57 6.30 8.51
CA GLY A 44 -1.23 7.70 8.22
C GLY A 44 -2.21 8.32 7.22
N LEU A 45 -2.60 7.56 6.19
CA LEU A 45 -3.66 7.99 5.27
C LEU A 45 -5.01 8.15 5.98
N PHE A 46 -5.36 7.25 6.89
CA PHE A 46 -6.56 7.36 7.71
C PHE A 46 -6.58 8.64 8.53
N GLY A 47 -5.45 8.99 9.16
CA GLY A 47 -5.29 10.26 9.88
C GLY A 47 -5.54 11.47 8.98
N TYR A 48 -5.01 11.44 7.74
CA TYR A 48 -5.27 12.48 6.73
C TYR A 48 -6.77 12.60 6.39
N VAL A 49 -7.40 11.49 6.00
CA VAL A 49 -8.79 11.47 5.52
C VAL A 49 -9.76 11.87 6.62
N THR A 50 -9.49 11.48 7.87
CA THR A 50 -10.36 11.80 9.02
C THR A 50 -10.01 13.09 9.73
N SER A 51 -8.92 13.76 9.34
CA SER A 51 -8.37 14.92 10.04
C SER A 51 -8.06 14.66 11.52
N ILE A 52 -7.78 13.40 11.89
CA ILE A 52 -7.41 12.99 13.25
C ILE A 52 -5.89 13.02 13.36
N SER A 53 -5.37 13.65 14.42
CA SER A 53 -3.95 13.61 14.75
C SER A 53 -3.61 12.31 15.51
N ILE A 54 -2.83 11.45 14.87
CA ILE A 54 -2.43 10.13 15.38
C ILE A 54 -0.93 10.19 15.60
N GLY A 55 -0.49 10.48 16.82
CA GLY A 55 0.95 10.58 17.11
C GLY A 55 1.65 11.78 16.46
N PRO A 56 2.99 11.88 16.61
CA PRO A 56 3.74 13.06 16.21
C PRO A 56 4.02 13.09 14.70
N ALA A 57 4.08 14.29 14.11
CA ALA A 57 4.41 14.48 12.69
C ALA A 57 5.73 13.81 12.26
N LEU A 58 6.73 13.76 13.15
CA LEU A 58 8.01 13.09 12.87
C LEU A 58 7.84 11.60 12.53
N LEU A 59 6.91 10.91 13.19
CA LEU A 59 6.61 9.49 12.90
C LEU A 59 6.17 9.33 11.44
N TRP A 60 5.23 10.17 10.99
CA TRP A 60 4.68 10.10 9.64
C TRP A 60 5.68 10.48 8.56
N LYS A 61 6.61 11.39 8.85
CA LYS A 61 7.73 11.70 7.94
C LYS A 61 8.64 10.47 7.74
N ILE A 62 8.93 9.74 8.82
CA ILE A 62 9.72 8.50 8.74
C ILE A 62 8.94 7.43 7.98
N VAL A 63 7.66 7.22 8.30
CA VAL A 63 6.78 6.26 7.62
C VAL A 63 6.65 6.59 6.13
N PHE A 64 6.58 7.86 5.76
CA PHE A 64 6.56 8.30 4.36
C PHE A 64 7.81 7.84 3.60
N VAL A 65 9.01 8.13 4.13
CA VAL A 65 10.25 7.77 3.44
C VAL A 65 10.47 6.25 3.42
N VAL A 66 10.32 5.60 4.58
CA VAL A 66 10.53 4.15 4.70
C VAL A 66 9.49 3.38 3.89
N GLY A 67 8.24 3.83 3.91
CA GLY A 67 7.15 3.25 3.13
C GLY A 67 7.46 3.28 1.64
N ILE A 68 7.77 4.45 1.07
CA ILE A 68 8.06 4.56 -0.38
C ILE A 68 9.19 3.61 -0.77
N VAL A 69 10.28 3.61 0.01
CA VAL A 69 11.42 2.75 -0.27
C VAL A 69 11.02 1.28 -0.22
N TRP A 70 10.28 0.88 0.82
CA TRP A 70 9.82 -0.49 0.97
C TRP A 70 8.88 -0.92 -0.15
N ASP A 71 7.83 -0.15 -0.44
CA ASP A 71 6.81 -0.53 -1.43
C ASP A 71 7.39 -0.61 -2.84
N LEU A 72 8.32 0.28 -3.20
CA LEU A 72 9.03 0.19 -4.48
C LEU A 72 9.90 -1.06 -4.57
N LEU A 73 10.61 -1.41 -3.49
CA LEU A 73 11.39 -2.65 -3.45
C LEU A 73 10.47 -3.88 -3.52
N PHE A 74 9.35 -3.85 -2.82
CA PHE A 74 8.41 -4.95 -2.75
C PHE A 74 7.77 -5.21 -4.12
N VAL A 75 7.20 -4.18 -4.75
CA VAL A 75 6.55 -4.29 -6.05
C VAL A 75 7.50 -4.72 -7.16
N ILE A 76 8.76 -4.26 -7.15
CA ILE A 76 9.72 -4.55 -8.23
C ILE A 76 10.37 -5.93 -8.06
N TYR A 77 10.71 -6.33 -6.84
CA TYR A 77 11.59 -7.48 -6.60
C TYR A 77 10.92 -8.65 -5.86
N ILE A 78 9.88 -8.40 -5.07
CA ILE A 78 9.33 -9.38 -4.11
C ILE A 78 7.95 -9.88 -4.55
N ASP A 79 7.12 -9.02 -5.12
CA ASP A 79 5.79 -9.39 -5.62
C ASP A 79 5.92 -10.16 -6.96
N GLN A 80 6.18 -11.46 -6.83
CA GLN A 80 6.08 -12.40 -7.92
C GLN A 80 4.67 -12.97 -7.92
N SER A 81 3.73 -12.19 -8.45
CA SER A 81 2.37 -12.68 -8.68
C SER A 81 2.41 -13.87 -9.63
N ASP A 82 2.48 -15.09 -9.09
CA ASP A 82 2.39 -16.36 -9.81
C ASP A 82 0.96 -16.66 -10.30
N GLU A 83 0.08 -15.66 -10.28
CA GLU A 83 -1.28 -15.77 -10.80
C GLU A 83 -1.22 -15.67 -12.33
N ALA A 84 -1.04 -16.83 -12.97
CA ALA A 84 -1.13 -16.96 -14.41
C ALA A 84 -2.56 -16.60 -14.87
N ILE A 85 -2.68 -15.55 -15.67
CA ILE A 85 -3.93 -15.19 -16.33
C ILE A 85 -3.95 -15.89 -17.69
N GLU A 86 -4.97 -16.74 -17.92
CA GLU A 86 -5.12 -17.46 -19.19
C GLU A 86 -5.09 -16.49 -20.38
N GLY A 87 -4.22 -16.77 -21.34
CA GLY A 87 -4.04 -15.96 -22.54
C GLY A 87 -3.03 -14.83 -22.44
N TRP A 88 -2.39 -14.60 -21.29
CA TRP A 88 -1.39 -13.55 -21.11
C TRP A 88 0.01 -14.12 -20.87
N SER A 89 1.04 -13.47 -21.43
CA SER A 89 2.42 -13.81 -21.11
C SER A 89 2.74 -13.41 -19.67
N GLU A 90 3.53 -14.22 -18.96
CA GLU A 90 4.03 -13.94 -17.61
C GLU A 90 4.66 -12.54 -17.49
N LYS A 91 5.40 -12.11 -18.53
CA LYS A 91 6.00 -10.76 -18.58
C LYS A 91 4.94 -9.66 -18.61
N THR A 92 3.86 -9.88 -19.35
CA THR A 92 2.76 -8.90 -19.46
C THR A 92 2.03 -8.79 -18.13
N VAL A 93 1.69 -9.92 -17.50
CA VAL A 93 1.03 -9.93 -16.18
C VAL A 93 1.89 -9.18 -15.16
N LYS A 94 3.18 -9.54 -15.04
CA LYS A 94 4.12 -8.87 -14.14
C LYS A 94 4.22 -7.37 -14.38
N ALA A 95 4.38 -6.94 -15.64
CA ALA A 95 4.45 -5.52 -15.97
C ALA A 95 3.16 -4.77 -15.60
N THR A 96 1.99 -5.37 -15.86
CA THR A 96 0.70 -4.75 -15.50
C THR A 96 0.49 -4.69 -13.99
N THR A 97 0.88 -5.72 -13.24
CA THR A 97 0.82 -5.70 -11.76
C THR A 97 1.68 -4.58 -11.21
N VAL A 98 2.92 -4.44 -11.67
CA VAL A 98 3.83 -3.37 -11.24
C VAL A 98 3.25 -1.99 -11.52
N VAL A 99 2.77 -1.75 -12.75
CA VAL A 99 2.19 -0.46 -13.14
C VAL A 99 0.95 -0.13 -12.31
N PHE A 100 0.06 -1.12 -12.12
CA PHE A 100 -1.16 -0.92 -11.35
C PHE A 100 -0.86 -0.68 -9.86
N SER A 101 0.08 -1.42 -9.29
CA SER A 101 0.55 -1.21 -7.91
C SER A 101 1.11 0.20 -7.73
N ILE A 102 2.00 0.66 -8.62
CA ILE A 102 2.54 2.02 -8.56
C ILE A 102 1.42 3.07 -8.66
N LEU A 103 0.48 2.90 -9.58
CA LEU A 103 -0.67 3.80 -9.71
C LEU A 103 -1.51 3.83 -8.43
N MET A 104 -1.71 2.68 -7.79
CA MET A 104 -2.41 2.57 -6.51
C MET A 104 -1.61 3.17 -5.36
N LEU A 105 -0.28 3.26 -5.41
CA LEU A 105 0.53 3.86 -4.36
C LEU A 105 0.58 5.40 -4.43
N LEU A 106 0.36 6.00 -5.60
CA LEU A 106 0.46 7.46 -5.77
C LEU A 106 -0.49 8.24 -4.85
N PRO A 107 -1.81 7.94 -4.77
CA PRO A 107 -2.71 8.65 -3.88
C PRO A 107 -2.39 8.39 -2.40
N LEU A 108 -1.96 7.18 -2.04
CA LEU A 108 -1.56 6.81 -0.68
C LEU A 108 -0.44 7.73 -0.19
N TYR A 109 0.64 7.83 -0.95
CA TYR A 109 1.78 8.65 -0.57
C TYR A 109 1.51 10.15 -0.68
N TYR A 110 0.64 10.58 -1.59
CA TYR A 110 0.17 11.96 -1.61
C TYR A 110 -0.60 12.32 -0.33
N GLY A 111 -1.52 11.47 0.11
CA GLY A 111 -2.27 11.68 1.36
C GLY A 111 -1.36 11.65 2.59
N LEU A 112 -0.45 10.68 2.64
CA LEU A 112 0.54 10.57 3.72
C LEU A 112 1.49 11.77 3.78
N PHE A 113 1.91 12.31 2.62
CA PHE A 113 2.71 13.54 2.56
C PHE A 113 1.96 14.73 3.16
N ARG A 114 0.69 14.93 2.76
CA ARG A 114 -0.18 15.99 3.29
C ARG A 114 -0.46 15.86 4.78
N TYR A 115 -0.33 14.65 5.33
CA TYR A 115 -0.48 14.40 6.76
C TYR A 115 0.79 14.70 7.55
N ALA A 116 1.94 14.39 6.96
CA ALA A 116 3.24 14.46 7.64
C ALA A 116 3.87 15.86 7.60
N PHE A 117 3.53 16.69 6.60
CA PHE A 117 4.13 18.00 6.33
C PHE A 117 3.07 19.10 6.21
#